data_AF-A0A101XJ68-F1
#
_entry.id   AF-A0A101XJ68-F1
#
_cell.length_a   1.000
_cell.length_b   1.000
_cell.length_c   1.000
_cell.angle_alpha   90.00
_cell.angle_beta   90.00
_cell.angle_gamma   90.00
#
_symmetry.space_group_name_H-M   'P 1'
#
loop_
_entity.id
_entity.type
_entity.pdbx_description
1 polymer ?
#
loop_
_entity_poly.entity_id
_entity_poly.type
_entity_poly.pdbx_seq_one_letter_code
_entity_poly.pdbx_strand_id
1 'polypeptide(L)'
;MKSVSDFAAALNIQYSFQCPGPGHGIPLYVARGNDYEKAEAACVSGVPPLLEWPGFIDFINGLGVDLIAMHGSNKPLSLSGLRPDIAFIESGEPLLSDYVRKRCPGSTLILLLAPGIIMDKAIEQLRRCSPNVMGPLMEMESFREYFRRVLPIMIMNKAVKS
;
A
#
# COMPACT_ATOMS: atom_id res chain seq x y z
N MET A 1 -5.70 -9.38 11.01
CA MET A 1 -4.25 -9.38 11.37
C MET A 1 -3.92 -7.99 11.89
N LYS A 2 -3.30 -7.83 13.07
CA LYS A 2 -3.39 -6.56 13.83
C LYS A 2 -2.19 -5.62 13.66
N SER A 3 -1.05 -6.10 13.16
CA SER A 3 0.18 -5.30 13.02
C SER A 3 1.10 -5.79 11.90
N VAL A 4 2.04 -4.94 11.49
CA VAL A 4 3.11 -5.30 10.53
C VAL A 4 4.01 -6.42 11.08
N SER A 5 4.18 -6.51 12.40
CA SER A 5 4.89 -7.62 13.04
C SER A 5 4.15 -8.95 12.93
N ASP A 6 2.81 -8.96 13.04
CA ASP A 6 2.01 -10.18 12.84
C ASP A 6 2.13 -10.69 11.41
N PHE A 7 2.20 -9.76 10.44
CA PHE A 7 2.42 -10.08 9.03
C PHE A 7 3.80 -10.68 8.78
N ALA A 8 4.86 -10.11 9.37
CA ALA A 8 6.22 -10.66 9.28
C ALA A 8 6.28 -12.08 9.86
N ALA A 9 5.67 -12.30 11.02
CA ALA A 9 5.61 -13.60 11.69
C ALA A 9 4.82 -14.62 10.87
N ALA A 10 3.65 -14.24 10.32
CA ALA A 10 2.82 -15.11 9.48
C ALA A 10 3.52 -15.54 8.17
N LEU A 11 4.53 -14.79 7.73
CA LEU A 11 5.33 -15.10 6.55
C LEU A 11 6.70 -15.72 6.88
N ASN A 12 6.99 -15.98 8.15
CA ASN A 12 8.29 -16.46 8.64
C ASN A 12 9.46 -15.59 8.16
N ILE A 13 9.26 -14.27 8.12
CA ILE A 13 10.26 -13.29 7.69
C ILE A 13 11.06 -12.82 8.91
N GLN A 14 12.39 -12.98 8.87
CA GLN A 14 13.30 -12.55 9.95
C GLN A 14 13.67 -11.05 9.90
N TYR A 15 13.09 -10.28 8.97
CA TYR A 15 13.35 -8.84 8.83
C TYR A 15 12.35 -8.00 9.63
N SER A 16 12.87 -6.96 10.27
CA SER A 16 12.04 -5.93 10.89
C SER A 16 11.52 -4.96 9.82
N PHE A 17 10.21 -4.76 9.76
CA PHE A 17 9.58 -3.66 9.00
C PHE A 17 9.49 -2.36 9.82
N GLN A 18 9.98 -2.40 11.06
CA GLN A 18 10.35 -1.23 11.85
C GLN A 18 11.84 -0.97 11.64
N CYS A 19 12.29 0.28 11.75
CA CYS A 19 13.70 0.62 11.55
C CYS A 19 14.39 0.92 12.88
N PRO A 20 14.94 -0.11 13.56
CA PRO A 20 15.65 0.07 14.82
C PRO A 20 17.00 0.80 14.65
N GLY A 21 17.51 0.86 13.42
CA GLY A 21 18.70 1.59 13.03
C GLY A 21 19.05 1.38 11.54
N PRO A 22 20.08 2.07 11.02
CA PRO A 22 20.51 1.95 9.63
C PRO A 22 20.80 0.49 9.24
N GLY A 23 20.34 0.05 8.08
CA GLY A 23 20.57 -1.27 7.52
C GLY A 23 19.66 -2.41 8.05
N HIS A 24 18.98 -2.23 9.18
CA HIS A 24 18.33 -3.32 9.93
C HIS A 24 16.82 -3.50 9.65
N GLY A 25 16.25 -2.75 8.71
CA GLY A 25 14.84 -2.91 8.34
C GLY A 25 14.51 -2.50 6.90
N ILE A 26 13.29 -2.83 6.47
CA ILE A 26 12.70 -2.39 5.20
C ILE A 26 11.46 -1.54 5.52
N PRO A 27 11.44 -0.23 5.19
CA PRO A 27 10.27 0.61 5.38
C PRO A 27 9.20 0.18 4.37
N LEU A 28 8.15 -0.47 4.86
CA LEU A 28 7.05 -0.92 4.01
C LEU A 28 6.03 0.21 3.85
N TYR A 29 5.97 0.80 2.66
CA TYR A 29 5.01 1.84 2.28
C TYR A 29 4.46 1.56 0.88
N VAL A 30 3.22 1.98 0.63
CA VAL A 30 2.59 1.81 -0.70
C VAL A 30 3.27 2.70 -1.74
N ALA A 31 3.43 3.99 -1.43
CA ALA A 31 3.89 5.01 -2.36
C ALA A 31 4.98 5.89 -1.73
N ARG A 32 5.72 6.59 -2.59
CA ARG A 32 6.72 7.58 -2.18
C ARG A 32 6.01 8.82 -1.63
N GLY A 33 6.33 9.18 -0.40
CA GLY A 33 5.79 10.35 0.29
C GLY A 33 6.65 10.71 1.49
N ASN A 34 6.26 11.75 2.23
CA ASN A 34 7.05 12.26 3.37
C ASN A 34 7.37 11.19 4.42
N ASP A 35 6.41 10.31 4.72
CA ASP A 35 6.62 9.26 5.74
C ASP A 35 7.57 8.17 5.26
N TYR A 36 7.45 7.77 3.99
CA TYR A 36 8.42 6.86 3.37
C TYR A 36 9.82 7.49 3.34
N GLU A 37 9.97 8.75 2.93
CA GLU A 37 11.27 9.42 2.84
C GLU A 37 11.94 9.52 4.22
N LYS A 38 11.18 9.86 5.27
CA LYS A 38 11.67 9.89 6.65
C LYS A 38 12.08 8.51 7.13
N ALA A 39 11.25 7.50 6.89
CA ALA A 39 11.56 6.13 7.26
C ALA A 39 12.82 5.66 6.53
N GLU A 40 12.89 5.83 5.21
CA GLU A 40 14.04 5.43 4.41
C GLU A 40 15.34 6.14 4.83
N ALA A 41 15.30 7.42 5.20
CA ALA A 41 16.46 8.11 5.74
C ALA A 41 16.96 7.50 7.07
N ALA A 42 16.05 6.97 7.90
CA ALA A 42 16.41 6.29 9.14
C ALA A 42 16.87 4.83 8.90
N CYS A 43 16.23 4.12 7.98
CA CYS A 43 16.51 2.72 7.69
C CYS A 43 17.74 2.54 6.80
N VAL A 44 18.06 3.51 5.94
CA VAL A 44 19.04 3.41 4.84
C VAL A 44 18.88 2.08 4.11
N SER A 45 17.63 1.75 3.75
CA SER A 45 17.30 0.39 3.31
C SER A 45 17.66 0.17 1.83
N GLY A 46 17.64 1.22 1.02
CA GLY A 46 17.75 1.15 -0.43
C GLY A 46 16.54 0.52 -1.12
N VAL A 47 15.49 0.17 -0.36
CA VAL A 47 14.30 -0.51 -0.87
C VAL A 47 13.20 0.52 -1.18
N PRO A 48 12.74 0.63 -2.43
CA PRO A 48 11.70 1.59 -2.82
C PRO A 48 10.32 1.19 -2.24
N PRO A 49 9.30 2.07 -2.30
CA PRO A 49 7.93 1.73 -1.91
C PRO A 49 7.29 0.72 -2.87
N LEU A 50 6.18 0.08 -2.45
CA LEU A 50 5.55 -1.03 -3.18
C LEU A 50 5.17 -0.72 -4.63
N LEU A 51 4.72 0.50 -4.95
CA LEU A 51 4.40 0.91 -6.33
C LEU A 51 5.60 0.82 -7.29
N GLU A 52 6.81 0.78 -6.76
CA GLU A 52 8.05 0.65 -7.52
C GLU A 52 8.60 -0.80 -7.48
N TRP A 53 7.90 -1.73 -6.83
CA TRP A 53 8.33 -3.13 -6.76
C TRP A 53 7.98 -3.90 -8.04
N PRO A 54 8.80 -4.89 -8.43
CA PRO A 54 8.54 -5.73 -9.60
C PRO A 54 7.16 -6.39 -9.56
N GLY A 55 6.33 -6.10 -10.57
CA GLY A 55 5.01 -6.71 -10.75
C GLY A 55 3.92 -6.23 -9.79
N PHE A 56 4.16 -5.21 -8.94
CA PHE A 56 3.13 -4.72 -8.03
C PHE A 56 1.98 -4.03 -8.78
N ILE A 57 2.29 -3.19 -9.77
CA ILE A 57 1.28 -2.52 -10.60
C ILE A 57 0.42 -3.55 -11.34
N ASP A 58 1.03 -4.59 -11.90
CA ASP A 58 0.31 -5.69 -12.56
C ASP A 58 -0.55 -6.47 -11.58
N PHE A 59 -0.06 -6.72 -10.37
CA PHE A 59 -0.85 -7.32 -9.29
C PHE A 59 -2.10 -6.49 -8.98
N ILE A 60 -1.95 -5.17 -8.77
CA ILE A 60 -3.07 -4.28 -8.47
C ILE A 60 -4.08 -4.24 -9.63
N ASN A 61 -3.59 -4.07 -10.87
CA ASN A 61 -4.45 -4.07 -12.05
C ASN A 61 -5.17 -5.42 -12.24
N GLY A 62 -4.53 -6.53 -11.88
CA GLY A 62 -5.10 -7.88 -11.95
C GLY A 62 -6.25 -8.14 -10.97
N LEU A 63 -6.43 -7.30 -9.95
CA LEU A 63 -7.57 -7.40 -9.03
C LEU A 63 -8.89 -6.98 -9.71
N GLY A 64 -8.83 -6.22 -10.80
CA GLY A 64 -10.01 -5.85 -11.60
C GLY A 64 -11.00 -4.94 -10.87
N VAL A 65 -10.52 -4.10 -9.95
CA VAL A 65 -11.36 -3.15 -9.21
C VAL A 65 -11.66 -1.90 -10.05
N ASP A 66 -12.82 -1.27 -9.80
CA ASP A 66 -13.19 -0.02 -10.48
C ASP A 66 -12.45 1.19 -9.90
N LEU A 67 -12.27 1.19 -8.57
CA LEU A 67 -11.69 2.29 -7.80
C LEU A 67 -10.58 1.81 -6.87
N ILE A 68 -9.51 2.59 -6.77
CA ILE A 68 -8.51 2.51 -5.72
C ILE A 68 -8.69 3.72 -4.78
N ALA A 69 -8.95 3.44 -3.50
CA ALA A 69 -8.96 4.42 -2.43
C ALA A 69 -7.60 4.41 -1.71
N MET A 70 -6.83 5.49 -1.85
CA MET A 70 -5.52 5.67 -1.19
C MET A 70 -5.63 6.65 -0.03
N HIS A 71 -4.74 6.56 0.96
CA HIS A 71 -4.71 7.51 2.08
C HIS A 71 -4.68 8.96 1.59
N GLY A 72 -3.72 9.27 0.73
CA GLY A 72 -3.45 10.65 0.29
C GLY A 72 -2.03 11.08 0.61
N SER A 73 -1.63 12.21 0.03
CA SER A 73 -0.34 12.83 0.29
C SER A 73 -0.39 14.31 -0.08
N ASN A 74 0.34 15.13 0.69
CA ASN A 74 0.55 16.54 0.37
C ASN A 74 1.58 16.74 -0.76
N LYS A 75 2.23 15.66 -1.19
CA LYS A 75 3.10 15.60 -2.39
C LYS A 75 2.42 14.77 -3.48
N PRO A 76 2.61 15.11 -4.77
CA PRO A 76 2.14 14.27 -5.87
C PRO A 76 2.67 12.84 -5.74
N LEU A 77 1.77 11.86 -5.86
CA LEU A 77 2.13 10.45 -5.91
C LEU A 77 2.35 10.04 -7.37
N SER A 78 3.40 9.27 -7.63
CA SER A 78 3.56 8.61 -8.93
C SER A 78 2.67 7.37 -8.98
N LEU A 79 1.64 7.43 -9.81
CA LEU A 79 0.60 6.40 -9.95
C LEU A 79 0.58 5.79 -11.36
N SER A 80 1.67 5.97 -12.10
CA SER A 80 1.78 5.54 -13.50
C SER A 80 1.53 4.03 -13.62
N GLY A 81 0.74 3.65 -14.62
CA GLY A 81 0.43 2.26 -14.94
C GLY A 81 -0.75 1.67 -14.16
N LEU A 82 -1.28 2.35 -13.13
CA LEU A 82 -2.55 1.95 -12.53
C LEU A 82 -3.70 2.26 -13.49
N ARG A 83 -4.56 1.27 -13.73
CA ARG A 83 -5.73 1.36 -14.62
C ARG A 83 -7.04 1.78 -13.94
N PRO A 84 -7.33 1.39 -12.69
CA PRO A 84 -8.56 1.82 -12.01
C PRO A 84 -8.63 3.33 -11.81
N ASP A 85 -9.82 3.85 -11.56
CA ASP A 85 -9.97 5.21 -11.04
C ASP A 85 -9.26 5.31 -9.69
N ILE A 86 -8.78 6.51 -9.34
CA ILE A 86 -8.08 6.74 -8.08
C ILE A 86 -8.76 7.89 -7.35
N ALA A 87 -8.99 7.70 -6.04
CA ALA A 87 -9.43 8.77 -5.15
C ALA A 87 -8.69 8.69 -3.80
N PHE A 88 -8.63 9.82 -3.11
CA PHE A 88 -7.87 9.99 -1.89
C PHE A 88 -8.77 10.18 -0.67
N ILE A 89 -8.43 9.51 0.44
CA ILE A 89 -9.27 9.45 1.65
C ILE A 89 -9.17 10.76 2.45
N GLU A 90 -7.95 11.31 2.60
CA GLU A 90 -7.69 12.50 3.42
C GLU A 90 -7.10 13.68 2.65
N SER A 91 -6.19 13.45 1.70
CA SER A 91 -5.51 14.53 0.99
C SER A 91 -5.13 14.17 -0.45
N GLY A 92 -5.31 15.13 -1.36
CA GLY A 92 -5.14 14.93 -2.80
C GLY A 92 -6.47 15.06 -3.54
N GLU A 93 -6.40 15.03 -4.88
CA GLU A 93 -7.58 15.17 -5.73
C GLU A 93 -7.67 14.05 -6.78
N PRO A 94 -8.86 13.46 -6.99
CA PRO A 94 -10.12 13.75 -6.31
C PRO A 94 -10.19 13.15 -4.89
N LEU A 95 -10.90 13.82 -3.97
CA LEU A 95 -11.25 13.21 -2.69
C LEU A 95 -12.27 12.08 -2.89
N LEU A 96 -12.15 11.02 -2.08
CA LEU A 96 -13.04 9.86 -2.13
C LEU A 96 -14.50 10.26 -1.91
N SER A 97 -14.76 11.13 -0.94
CA SER A 97 -16.08 11.70 -0.67
C SER A 97 -16.66 12.44 -1.88
N ASP A 98 -15.83 13.13 -2.65
CA ASP A 98 -16.25 13.87 -3.85
C ASP A 98 -16.51 12.92 -5.01
N TYR A 99 -15.65 11.91 -5.17
CA TYR A 99 -15.80 10.86 -6.18
C TYR A 99 -17.15 10.14 -6.00
N VAL A 100 -17.44 9.64 -4.80
CA VAL A 100 -18.68 8.86 -4.52
C VAL A 100 -19.97 9.68 -4.58
N ARG A 101 -19.87 11.01 -4.53
CA ARG A 101 -21.02 11.90 -4.80
C ARG A 101 -21.38 11.95 -6.28
N LYS A 102 -20.39 11.77 -7.17
CA LYS A 102 -20.55 11.87 -8.62
C LYS A 102 -20.78 10.51 -9.27
N ARG A 103 -20.12 9.46 -8.78
CA ARG A 103 -20.14 8.11 -9.35
C ARG A 103 -20.02 7.07 -8.25
N CYS A 104 -20.82 6.00 -8.32
CA CYS A 104 -20.64 4.84 -7.45
C CYS A 104 -19.80 3.77 -8.15
N PRO A 105 -18.66 3.36 -7.58
CA PRO A 105 -17.92 2.19 -8.07
C PRO A 105 -18.69 0.91 -7.71
N GLY A 106 -18.55 -0.15 -8.53
CA GLY A 106 -19.05 -1.48 -8.17
C GLY A 106 -18.09 -2.22 -7.24
N SER A 107 -16.79 -1.97 -7.38
CA SER A 107 -15.71 -2.56 -6.59
C SER A 107 -14.62 -1.54 -6.25
N THR A 108 -14.11 -1.62 -5.01
CA THR A 108 -13.08 -0.70 -4.51
C THR A 108 -11.99 -1.45 -3.77
N LEU A 109 -10.73 -1.18 -4.12
CA LEU A 109 -9.58 -1.54 -3.29
C LEU A 109 -9.25 -0.40 -2.33
N ILE A 110 -9.31 -0.64 -1.01
CA ILE A 110 -8.70 0.25 -0.02
C ILE A 110 -7.20 -0.08 0.03
N LEU A 111 -6.39 0.72 -0.67
CA LEU A 111 -4.96 0.50 -0.84
C LEU A 111 -4.19 1.04 0.38
N LEU A 112 -4.35 0.33 1.49
CA LEU A 112 -3.63 0.51 2.75
C LEU A 112 -2.94 -0.81 3.11
N LEU A 113 -1.90 -0.76 3.94
CA LEU A 113 -1.19 -1.97 4.35
C LEU A 113 -2.00 -2.79 5.35
N ALA A 114 -2.54 -2.15 6.39
CA ALA A 114 -3.20 -2.79 7.51
C ALA A 114 -4.48 -2.03 7.92
N PRO A 115 -5.38 -2.66 8.72
CA PRO A 115 -6.58 -2.01 9.21
C PRO A 115 -6.26 -0.83 10.13
N GLY A 116 -7.19 0.12 10.25
CA GLY A 116 -7.08 1.24 11.18
C GLY A 116 -7.99 2.41 10.81
N ILE A 117 -7.81 3.54 11.52
CA ILE A 117 -8.69 4.72 11.43
C ILE A 117 -8.88 5.22 9.99
N ILE A 118 -7.84 5.17 9.15
CA ILE A 118 -7.94 5.61 7.74
C ILE A 118 -8.84 4.67 6.93
N MET A 119 -8.78 3.36 7.20
CA MET A 119 -9.69 2.39 6.58
C MET A 119 -11.13 2.62 7.04
N ASP A 120 -11.36 2.86 8.33
CA ASP A 120 -12.69 3.15 8.87
C ASP A 120 -13.29 4.40 8.22
N LYS A 121 -12.48 5.45 8.05
CA LYS A 121 -12.87 6.67 7.32
C LYS A 121 -13.24 6.37 5.86
N ALA A 122 -12.47 5.53 5.17
CA ALA A 122 -12.77 5.15 3.79
C ALA A 122 -14.10 4.38 3.70
N ILE A 123 -14.31 3.41 4.60
CA ILE A 123 -15.55 2.63 4.67
C ILE A 123 -16.74 3.57 4.90
N GLU A 124 -16.64 4.51 5.83
CA GLU A 124 -17.69 5.51 6.08
C GLU A 124 -18.06 6.28 4.81
N GLN A 125 -17.07 6.79 4.08
CA GLN A 125 -17.30 7.54 2.84
C GLN A 125 -17.93 6.65 1.76
N LEU A 126 -17.54 5.38 1.68
CA LEU A 126 -18.07 4.40 0.72
C LEU A 126 -19.48 3.91 1.05
N ARG A 127 -19.99 4.08 2.28
CA ARG A 127 -21.32 3.59 2.69
C ARG A 127 -22.43 4.03 1.75
N ARG A 128 -22.32 5.25 1.20
CA ARG A 128 -23.29 5.79 0.22
C ARG A 128 -23.49 4.89 -1.00
N CYS A 129 -22.43 4.24 -1.47
CA CYS A 129 -22.43 3.42 -2.68
C CYS A 129 -22.41 1.92 -2.38
N SER A 130 -21.95 1.52 -1.20
CA SER A 130 -21.82 0.12 -0.78
C SER A 130 -21.15 -0.81 -1.82
N PRO A 131 -19.96 -0.44 -2.36
CA PRO A 131 -19.25 -1.28 -3.31
C PRO A 131 -18.76 -2.58 -2.66
N ASN A 132 -18.37 -3.55 -3.48
CA ASN A 132 -17.56 -4.67 -3.01
C ASN A 132 -16.16 -4.16 -2.61
N VAL A 133 -15.80 -4.26 -1.33
CA VAL A 133 -14.55 -3.70 -0.80
C VAL A 133 -13.50 -4.79 -0.64
N MET A 134 -12.32 -4.54 -1.20
CA MET A 134 -11.11 -5.34 -1.00
C MET A 134 -10.09 -4.56 -0.16
N GLY A 135 -9.21 -5.30 0.50
CA GLY A 135 -8.15 -4.75 1.33
C GLY A 135 -8.50 -4.72 2.82
N PRO A 136 -7.54 -4.32 3.68
CA PRO A 136 -6.23 -3.79 3.32
C PRO A 136 -5.28 -4.90 2.85
N LEU A 137 -4.18 -4.52 2.20
CA LEU A 137 -3.31 -5.43 1.45
C LEU A 137 -2.87 -6.65 2.27
N MET A 138 -2.39 -6.45 3.51
CA MET A 138 -1.86 -7.56 4.30
C MET A 138 -2.92 -8.64 4.58
N GLU A 139 -4.20 -8.27 4.70
CA GLU A 139 -5.27 -9.23 4.98
C GLU A 139 -5.61 -10.11 3.77
N MET A 140 -5.25 -9.68 2.56
CA MET A 140 -5.50 -10.40 1.32
C MET A 140 -4.50 -11.55 1.13
N GLU A 141 -5.01 -12.75 0.85
CA GLU A 141 -4.18 -13.93 0.56
C GLU A 141 -3.33 -13.74 -0.70
N SER A 142 -3.91 -13.21 -1.77
CA SER A 142 -3.22 -12.92 -3.03
C SER A 142 -2.05 -11.94 -2.85
N PHE A 143 -2.19 -10.94 -1.96
CA PHE A 143 -1.08 -10.04 -1.64
C PHE A 143 0.02 -10.76 -0.86
N ARG A 144 -0.32 -11.62 0.11
CA ARG A 144 0.67 -12.44 0.84
C ARG A 144 1.50 -13.31 -0.11
N GLU A 145 0.86 -13.89 -1.12
CA GLU A 145 1.54 -14.69 -2.15
C GLU A 145 2.47 -13.84 -3.03
N TYR A 146 1.98 -12.70 -3.53
CA TYR A 146 2.80 -11.72 -4.25
C TYR A 146 4.02 -11.32 -3.42
N PHE A 147 3.79 -10.94 -2.16
CA PHE A 147 4.82 -10.42 -1.27
C PHE A 147 5.88 -11.48 -0.96
N ARG A 148 5.47 -12.73 -0.68
CA ARG A 148 6.40 -13.85 -0.44
C ARG A 148 7.32 -14.10 -1.64
N ARG A 149 6.80 -13.97 -2.86
CA ARG A 149 7.57 -14.17 -4.10
C ARG A 149 8.57 -13.05 -4.36
N VAL A 150 8.17 -11.80 -4.12
CA VAL A 150 8.97 -10.62 -4.52
C VAL A 150 9.94 -10.16 -3.45
N LEU A 151 9.61 -10.34 -2.16
CA LEU A 151 10.45 -9.86 -1.06
C LEU A 151 11.91 -10.36 -1.12
N PRO A 152 12.22 -11.64 -1.41
CA PRO A 152 13.61 -12.09 -1.53
C PRO A 152 14.41 -11.34 -2.60
N ILE A 153 13.77 -10.96 -3.71
CA ILE A 153 14.39 -10.19 -4.79
C ILE A 153 14.75 -8.78 -4.28
N MET A 154 13.84 -8.16 -3.53
CA MET A 154 14.07 -6.83 -2.95
C MET A 154 15.22 -6.85 -1.94
N ILE A 155 15.31 -7.90 -1.13
CA ILE A 155 16.39 -8.06 -0.14
C ILE A 155 17.74 -8.34 -0.83
N MET A 156 17.79 -9.23 -1.83
CA MET A 156 19.04 -9.55 -2.54
C MET A 156 19.60 -8.33 -3.28
N ASN A 157 18.74 -7.51 -3.89
CA ASN A 157 19.16 -6.28 -4.58
C ASN A 157 19.75 -5.23 -3.63
N LYS A 158 19.43 -5.28 -2.33
CA LYS A 158 20.06 -4.45 -1.29
C LYS A 158 21.50 -4.90 -1.01
N ALA A 159 21.75 -6.20 -0.91
CA ALA A 159 23.07 -6.76 -0.59
C ALA A 159 24.14 -6.51 -1.67
N VAL A 160 23.73 -6.20 -2.91
CA VAL A 160 24.65 -5.90 -4.02
C VAL A 160 25.05 -4.41 -4.06
N LYS A 161 24.29 -3.53 -3.39
CA LYS A 161 24.52 -2.07 -3.39
C LYS A 161 25.20 -1.54 -2.12
N SER A 162 25.47 -2.42 -1.15
CA SER A 162 26.25 -2.16 0.07
C SER A 162 27.69 -2.60 -0.11
#